data_AF-A0A9D8XDL5-F1
#
_entry.id   AF-A0A9D8XDL5-F1
#
_cell.length_a   1.000
_cell.length_b   1.000
_cell.length_c   1.000
_cell.angle_alpha   90.00
_cell.angle_beta   90.00
_cell.angle_gamma   90.00
#
_symmetry.space_group_name_H-M   'P 1'
#
loop_
_entity.id
_entity.type
_entity.pdbx_description
1 polymer ?
#
loop_
_entity_poly.entity_id
_entity_poly.type
_entity_poly.pdbx_seq_one_letter_code
_entity_poly.pdbx_strand_id
1 'polypeptide(L)'
;MAHFAKYRFPSIYDFTRRNAAFLSAFVSLACLVPTGARADVVVSGNTITGSGSYSQEINTTGDLTVTPDAEQTITFENNVVTTGTLKQNGANLIFAAGTQNSFGSFFITNASVNGSKMVLNGEMSVNNFNMCDKWTVYADINDGAVLTVNNDFFINQSKNAQGIITQNGGTVNLNGTGDQLRLGHYTNTGYPSEYNLKAGTLNASNAVLNVAWDGHAKLNISGGTANLKGINLSVSSGKGFLNLTGGTLNLGDSGVTSIVKTSYGTQPAPEIKLGTATVNAAASHTWADNLTVTLNSGTTTTFNADEGKT
;
A
#
# COMPACT_ATOMS: atom_id res chain seq x y z
N MET A 1 -11.05 -72.44 -25.42
CA MET A 1 -10.19 -71.53 -26.22
C MET A 1 -10.53 -70.10 -25.82
N ALA A 2 -9.69 -69.45 -25.02
CA ALA A 2 -9.87 -68.05 -24.63
C ALA A 2 -8.63 -67.26 -25.10
N HIS A 3 -8.87 -66.23 -25.91
CA HIS A 3 -7.84 -65.32 -26.42
C HIS A 3 -7.43 -64.33 -25.33
N PHE A 4 -6.18 -64.36 -24.90
CA PHE A 4 -5.57 -63.28 -24.10
C PHE A 4 -4.89 -62.28 -25.03
N ALA A 5 -5.42 -61.06 -25.10
CA ALA A 5 -4.76 -59.92 -25.75
C ALA A 5 -3.64 -59.38 -24.84
N LYS A 6 -2.39 -59.43 -25.30
CA LYS A 6 -1.24 -58.78 -24.67
C LYS A 6 -1.33 -57.26 -24.87
N TYR A 7 -1.72 -56.52 -23.84
CA TYR A 7 -1.45 -55.07 -23.78
C TYR A 7 0.02 -54.85 -23.45
N ARG A 8 0.78 -54.28 -24.40
CA ARG A 8 2.11 -53.73 -24.13
C ARG A 8 1.93 -52.31 -23.59
N PHE A 9 2.37 -52.07 -22.36
CA PHE A 9 2.54 -50.71 -21.84
C PHE A 9 3.70 -50.03 -22.57
N PRO A 10 3.55 -48.78 -23.05
CA PRO A 10 4.67 -48.02 -23.57
C PRO A 10 5.69 -47.76 -22.45
N SER A 11 6.97 -47.89 -22.78
CA SER A 11 8.05 -47.60 -21.84
C SER A 11 8.07 -46.10 -21.50
N ILE A 12 8.40 -45.77 -20.25
CA ILE A 12 8.56 -44.41 -19.70
C ILE A 12 9.44 -43.48 -20.58
N TYR A 13 10.29 -44.04 -21.44
CA TYR A 13 11.19 -43.29 -22.31
C TYR A 13 10.50 -42.56 -23.48
N ASP A 14 9.30 -42.97 -23.89
CA ASP A 14 8.61 -42.34 -25.04
C ASP A 14 7.82 -41.08 -24.66
N PHE A 15 7.58 -40.80 -23.38
CA PHE A 15 6.84 -39.62 -22.94
C PHE A 15 7.71 -38.34 -22.91
N THR A 16 9.03 -38.50 -22.79
CA THR A 16 9.98 -37.39 -22.66
C THR A 16 10.31 -36.66 -23.98
N ARG A 17 10.01 -37.23 -25.15
CA ARG A 17 10.39 -36.61 -26.44
C ARG A 17 9.31 -35.80 -27.14
N ARG A 18 8.04 -35.87 -26.71
CA ARG A 18 6.94 -35.10 -27.32
C ARG A 18 6.51 -33.84 -26.56
N ASN A 19 7.06 -33.58 -25.38
CA ASN A 19 6.69 -32.42 -24.53
C ASN A 19 7.84 -31.41 -24.31
N ALA A 20 8.88 -31.41 -25.15
CA ALA A 20 10.00 -30.49 -25.04
C ALA A 20 9.68 -29.02 -25.39
N ALA A 21 8.42 -28.69 -25.73
CA ALA A 21 7.97 -27.33 -26.05
C ALA A 21 7.08 -26.67 -24.97
N PHE A 22 6.84 -27.34 -23.83
CA PHE A 22 6.05 -26.79 -22.70
C PHE A 22 6.88 -26.58 -21.43
N LEU A 23 8.21 -26.56 -21.56
CA LEU A 23 9.14 -26.39 -20.44
C LEU A 23 9.60 -24.94 -20.31
N SER A 24 8.65 -24.03 -20.13
CA SER A 24 8.92 -22.68 -19.63
C SER A 24 7.89 -22.34 -18.55
N ALA A 25 8.37 -22.19 -17.31
CA ALA A 25 7.63 -21.79 -16.10
C ALA A 25 7.06 -22.86 -15.15
N PHE A 26 7.67 -24.04 -15.03
CA PHE A 26 7.56 -24.84 -13.79
C PHE A 26 8.81 -24.65 -12.94
N VAL A 27 8.89 -23.52 -12.24
CA VAL A 27 9.73 -23.47 -11.03
C VAL A 27 8.97 -24.26 -9.97
N SER A 28 9.69 -25.23 -9.41
CA SER A 28 9.27 -26.15 -8.37
C SER A 28 8.53 -25.45 -7.21
N LEU A 29 7.20 -25.49 -7.26
CA LEU A 29 6.33 -25.43 -6.09
C LEU A 29 6.26 -26.80 -5.38
N ALA A 30 7.35 -27.56 -5.40
CA ALA A 30 7.37 -28.91 -4.85
C ALA A 30 7.39 -28.83 -3.32
N CYS A 31 6.22 -29.10 -2.74
CA CYS A 31 5.99 -29.41 -1.33
C CYS A 31 6.05 -28.22 -0.35
N LEU A 32 5.07 -27.31 -0.46
CA LEU A 32 4.69 -26.49 0.71
C LEU A 32 4.00 -27.40 1.73
N VAL A 33 4.73 -27.85 2.77
CA VAL A 33 4.15 -28.51 3.94
C VAL A 33 3.88 -27.44 5.00
N PRO A 34 2.61 -27.17 5.36
CA PRO A 34 2.30 -26.31 6.49
C PRO A 34 2.80 -26.96 7.79
N THR A 35 3.62 -26.25 8.55
CA THR A 35 4.10 -26.71 9.86
C THR A 35 3.19 -26.15 10.95
N GLY A 36 2.18 -26.92 11.37
CA GLY A 36 1.31 -26.55 12.48
C GLY A 36 -0.10 -27.13 12.35
N ALA A 37 -0.62 -27.69 13.45
CA ALA A 37 -1.95 -28.30 13.46
C ALA A 37 -3.06 -27.24 13.25
N ARG A 38 -3.82 -27.42 12.17
CA ARG A 38 -5.00 -26.66 11.67
C ARG A 38 -4.68 -25.50 10.73
N ALA A 39 -4.64 -25.82 9.43
CA ALA A 39 -4.57 -24.87 8.33
C ALA A 39 -4.78 -25.64 7.01
N ASP A 40 -5.98 -25.61 6.42
CA ASP A 40 -6.28 -26.15 5.09
C ASP A 40 -5.66 -25.23 4.02
N VAL A 41 -4.34 -25.25 3.96
CA VAL A 41 -3.56 -24.51 2.96
C VAL A 41 -3.57 -25.30 1.66
N VAL A 42 -4.13 -24.71 0.62
CA VAL A 42 -4.06 -25.26 -0.74
C VAL A 42 -3.22 -24.32 -1.58
N VAL A 43 -2.11 -24.85 -2.09
CA VAL A 43 -1.30 -24.16 -3.08
C VAL A 43 -1.55 -24.83 -4.43
N SER A 44 -2.15 -24.10 -5.36
CA SER A 44 -2.50 -24.58 -6.69
C SER A 44 -1.96 -23.63 -7.75
N GLY A 45 -0.85 -24.01 -8.40
CA GLY A 45 -0.11 -23.11 -9.28
C GLY A 45 0.43 -21.93 -8.47
N ASN A 46 0.21 -20.69 -8.93
CA ASN A 46 0.60 -19.49 -8.20
C ASN A 46 -0.53 -18.93 -7.31
N THR A 47 -1.44 -19.78 -6.83
CA THR A 47 -2.52 -19.37 -5.93
C THR A 47 -2.36 -20.06 -4.58
N ILE A 48 -2.40 -19.27 -3.51
CA ILE A 48 -2.43 -19.72 -2.13
C ILE A 48 -3.82 -19.44 -1.55
N THR A 49 -4.51 -20.47 -1.05
CA THR A 49 -5.80 -20.35 -0.36
C THR A 49 -5.75 -20.98 1.03
N GLY A 50 -6.67 -20.57 1.90
CA GLY A 50 -6.80 -21.06 3.28
C GLY A 50 -6.28 -20.09 4.36
N SER A 51 -6.00 -20.62 5.55
CA SER A 51 -5.47 -19.90 6.72
C SER A 51 -4.23 -20.63 7.23
N GLY A 52 -3.31 -19.92 7.87
CA GLY A 52 -2.20 -20.53 8.60
C GLY A 52 -0.87 -19.80 8.42
N SER A 53 0.18 -20.39 8.98
CA SER A 53 1.56 -19.92 8.87
C SER A 53 2.33 -20.68 7.79
N TYR A 54 3.19 -19.95 7.08
CA TYR A 54 4.07 -20.43 6.03
C TYR A 54 5.52 -20.13 6.44
N SER A 55 6.19 -21.17 6.91
CA SER A 55 7.60 -21.13 7.35
C SER A 55 8.61 -21.37 6.22
N GLN A 56 8.12 -21.69 5.02
CA GLN A 56 8.97 -21.91 3.85
C GLN A 56 9.12 -20.64 3.03
N GLU A 57 10.30 -20.48 2.45
CA GLU A 57 10.57 -19.42 1.47
C GLU A 57 9.77 -19.67 0.19
N ILE A 58 9.20 -18.60 -0.36
CA ILE A 58 8.42 -18.63 -1.61
C ILE A 58 9.17 -17.81 -2.65
N ASN A 59 9.61 -18.46 -3.73
CA ASN A 59 10.27 -17.83 -4.87
C ASN A 59 9.50 -18.16 -6.15
N THR A 60 8.91 -17.15 -6.79
CA THR A 60 8.19 -17.33 -8.07
C THR A 60 8.50 -16.22 -9.08
N THR A 61 8.49 -16.54 -10.37
CA THR A 61 8.79 -15.59 -11.45
C THR A 61 7.52 -14.92 -12.02
N GLY A 62 6.33 -15.30 -11.52
CA GLY A 62 5.05 -14.80 -12.00
C GLY A 62 4.18 -14.23 -10.87
N ASP A 63 2.98 -13.80 -11.22
CA ASP A 63 2.00 -13.32 -10.25
C ASP A 63 1.71 -14.40 -9.21
N LEU A 64 1.67 -14.01 -7.93
CA LEU A 64 1.21 -14.80 -6.79
C LEU A 64 -0.11 -14.23 -6.31
N THR A 65 -1.15 -15.04 -6.25
CA THR A 65 -2.46 -14.63 -5.71
C THR A 65 -2.69 -15.32 -4.37
N VAL A 66 -2.96 -14.53 -3.34
CA VAL A 66 -3.29 -15.03 -2.00
C VAL A 66 -4.76 -14.72 -1.78
N THR A 67 -5.59 -15.77 -1.77
CA THR A 67 -7.05 -15.68 -1.58
C THR A 67 -7.41 -16.51 -0.34
N PRO A 68 -7.19 -15.98 0.86
CA PRO A 68 -7.71 -16.58 2.07
C PRO A 68 -9.24 -16.50 2.05
N ASP A 69 -9.93 -17.50 2.59
CA ASP A 69 -11.38 -17.38 2.77
C ASP A 69 -11.70 -16.19 3.69
N ALA A 70 -12.92 -15.64 3.60
CA ALA A 70 -13.30 -14.49 4.41
C ALA A 70 -12.98 -14.72 5.90
N GLU A 71 -12.38 -13.71 6.55
CA GLU A 71 -11.96 -13.71 7.97
C GLU A 71 -10.72 -14.56 8.32
N GLN A 72 -10.12 -15.26 7.36
CA GLN A 72 -8.92 -16.05 7.59
C GLN A 72 -7.64 -15.20 7.60
N THR A 73 -6.57 -15.73 8.19
CA THR A 73 -5.26 -15.06 8.25
C THR A 73 -4.20 -15.98 7.67
N ILE A 74 -3.41 -15.44 6.75
CA ILE A 74 -2.18 -16.08 6.25
C ILE A 74 -0.99 -15.30 6.79
N THR A 75 -0.04 -16.02 7.39
CA THR A 75 1.21 -15.45 7.89
C THR A 75 2.38 -16.04 7.13
N PHE A 76 3.20 -15.20 6.50
CA PHE A 76 4.49 -15.60 5.97
C PHE A 76 5.56 -15.39 7.05
N GLU A 77 6.10 -16.50 7.56
CA GLU A 77 7.17 -16.52 8.57
C GLU A 77 8.56 -16.50 7.94
N ASN A 78 8.63 -16.63 6.60
CA ASN A 78 9.85 -16.59 5.83
C ASN A 78 9.68 -15.70 4.59
N ASN A 79 10.75 -15.52 3.81
CA ASN A 79 10.77 -14.61 2.67
C ASN A 79 9.77 -15.01 1.57
N VAL A 80 9.06 -14.03 1.02
CA VAL A 80 8.27 -14.16 -0.21
C VAL A 80 8.87 -13.24 -1.26
N VAL A 81 9.35 -13.82 -2.35
CA VAL A 81 9.95 -13.08 -3.47
C VAL A 81 9.20 -13.46 -4.75
N THR A 82 8.66 -12.44 -5.41
CA THR A 82 8.17 -12.57 -6.78
C THR A 82 8.63 -11.43 -7.68
N THR A 83 9.02 -11.74 -8.90
CA THR A 83 9.24 -10.70 -9.93
C THR A 83 7.93 -10.13 -10.48
N GLY A 84 6.82 -10.82 -10.27
CA GLY A 84 5.47 -10.42 -10.69
C GLY A 84 4.70 -9.70 -9.60
N THR A 85 3.37 -9.79 -9.67
CA THR A 85 2.45 -9.15 -8.73
C THR A 85 2.09 -10.10 -7.60
N LEU A 86 2.21 -9.66 -6.35
CA LEU A 86 1.49 -10.29 -5.24
C LEU A 86 0.11 -9.62 -5.09
N LYS A 87 -0.96 -10.38 -5.33
CA LYS A 87 -2.35 -9.93 -5.17
C LYS A 87 -2.95 -10.57 -3.92
N GLN A 88 -3.18 -9.78 -2.89
CA GLN A 88 -4.02 -10.19 -1.76
C GLN A 88 -5.48 -9.94 -2.15
N ASN A 89 -6.29 -11.01 -2.21
CA ASN A 89 -7.70 -10.92 -2.53
C ASN A 89 -8.56 -11.43 -1.37
N GLY A 90 -8.99 -10.52 -0.49
CA GLY A 90 -9.68 -10.85 0.76
C GLY A 90 -8.75 -10.93 1.98
N ALA A 91 -9.35 -11.33 3.10
CA ALA A 91 -8.82 -11.60 4.45
C ALA A 91 -7.49 -10.93 4.89
N ASN A 92 -6.82 -11.47 5.92
CA ASN A 92 -5.64 -10.85 6.52
C ASN A 92 -4.34 -11.51 6.02
N LEU A 93 -3.37 -10.70 5.62
CA LEU A 93 -2.04 -11.14 5.23
C LEU A 93 -1.00 -10.53 6.15
N ILE A 94 -0.19 -11.37 6.79
CA ILE A 94 0.84 -10.97 7.75
C ILE A 94 2.21 -11.36 7.20
N PHE A 95 3.14 -10.41 7.17
CA PHE A 95 4.56 -10.65 6.95
C PHE A 95 5.26 -10.57 8.30
N ALA A 96 5.84 -11.68 8.75
CA ALA A 96 6.47 -11.77 10.06
C ALA A 96 7.74 -10.92 10.15
N ALA A 97 8.16 -10.61 11.38
CA ALA A 97 9.42 -9.92 11.62
C ALA A 97 10.61 -10.75 11.14
N GLY A 98 11.67 -10.07 10.69
CA GLY A 98 12.87 -10.72 10.15
C GLY A 98 12.74 -11.29 8.74
N THR A 99 11.56 -11.17 8.11
CA THR A 99 11.36 -11.56 6.70
C THR A 99 11.77 -10.42 5.76
N GLN A 100 12.27 -10.77 4.58
CA GLN A 100 12.59 -9.86 3.48
C GLN A 100 11.75 -10.23 2.26
N ASN A 101 10.75 -9.41 1.97
CA ASN A 101 9.78 -9.67 0.92
C ASN A 101 10.03 -8.73 -0.26
N SER A 102 9.98 -9.23 -1.49
CA SER A 102 10.22 -8.42 -2.67
C SER A 102 9.26 -8.75 -3.80
N PHE A 103 8.52 -7.76 -4.28
CA PHE A 103 7.52 -7.94 -5.34
C PHE A 103 7.70 -6.95 -6.48
N GLY A 104 7.41 -7.35 -7.72
CA GLY A 104 7.24 -6.40 -8.81
C GLY A 104 6.11 -5.41 -8.50
N SER A 105 4.98 -5.89 -8.01
CA SER A 105 3.90 -5.04 -7.48
C SER A 105 3.16 -5.75 -6.35
N PHE A 106 2.59 -4.98 -5.43
CA PHE A 106 1.72 -5.50 -4.38
C PHE A 106 0.37 -4.82 -4.44
N PHE A 107 -0.68 -5.62 -4.59
CA PHE A 107 -2.06 -5.17 -4.62
C PHE A 107 -2.80 -5.75 -3.43
N ILE A 108 -3.40 -4.86 -2.63
CA ILE A 108 -4.39 -5.24 -1.64
C ILE A 108 -5.76 -4.99 -2.27
N THR A 109 -6.46 -6.08 -2.53
CA THR A 109 -7.85 -6.09 -2.98
C THR A 109 -8.70 -6.81 -1.91
N ASN A 110 -9.96 -6.47 -1.88
CA ASN A 110 -10.97 -6.99 -0.98
C ASN A 110 -12.20 -7.53 -1.73
N ALA A 111 -12.27 -8.86 -1.82
CA ALA A 111 -13.47 -9.56 -2.25
C ALA A 111 -14.55 -9.70 -1.15
N SER A 112 -14.33 -9.20 0.08
CA SER A 112 -15.16 -9.44 1.27
C SER A 112 -15.71 -8.15 1.92
N VAL A 113 -16.86 -8.26 2.58
CA VAL A 113 -17.49 -7.14 3.32
C VAL A 113 -16.74 -6.75 4.59
N ASN A 114 -15.87 -7.61 5.12
CA ASN A 114 -15.20 -7.41 6.42
C ASN A 114 -13.82 -6.73 6.34
N GLY A 115 -13.40 -6.31 5.14
CA GLY A 115 -12.10 -5.70 4.93
C GLY A 115 -10.99 -6.72 4.66
N SER A 116 -10.03 -6.37 3.79
CA SER A 116 -8.74 -7.05 3.72
C SER A 116 -7.72 -6.23 4.50
N LYS A 117 -6.83 -6.90 5.24
CA LYS A 117 -5.76 -6.23 5.99
C LYS A 117 -4.40 -6.81 5.64
N MET A 118 -3.45 -5.96 5.33
CA MET A 118 -2.03 -6.32 5.35
C MET A 118 -1.42 -5.90 6.70
N VAL A 119 -0.56 -6.74 7.26
CA VAL A 119 0.26 -6.41 8.44
C VAL A 119 1.71 -6.69 8.09
N LEU A 120 2.53 -5.66 8.16
CA LEU A 120 3.97 -5.75 7.91
C LEU A 120 4.73 -5.61 9.23
N ASN A 121 5.44 -6.67 9.62
CA ASN A 121 6.37 -6.68 10.76
C ASN A 121 7.84 -6.82 10.32
N GLY A 122 8.09 -7.23 9.06
CA GLY A 122 9.41 -7.38 8.47
C GLY A 122 9.71 -6.31 7.42
N GLU A 123 10.53 -6.67 6.44
CA GLU A 123 10.89 -5.83 5.31
C GLU A 123 10.07 -6.20 4.07
N MET A 124 9.64 -5.19 3.33
CA MET A 124 8.97 -5.33 2.06
C MET A 124 9.49 -4.28 1.07
N SER A 125 9.95 -4.72 -0.10
CA SER A 125 10.32 -3.87 -1.23
C SER A 125 9.42 -4.16 -2.43
N VAL A 126 8.76 -3.13 -2.97
CA VAL A 126 7.88 -3.27 -4.14
C VAL A 126 8.12 -2.15 -5.14
N ASN A 127 7.90 -2.38 -6.43
CA ASN A 127 7.88 -1.25 -7.36
C ASN A 127 6.59 -0.46 -7.19
N ASN A 128 5.45 -1.13 -7.26
CA ASN A 128 4.15 -0.49 -7.10
C ASN A 128 3.42 -1.06 -5.88
N PHE A 129 2.95 -0.19 -5.00
CA PHE A 129 2.06 -0.50 -3.89
C PHE A 129 0.69 0.11 -4.18
N ASN A 130 -0.32 -0.74 -4.28
CA ASN A 130 -1.65 -0.31 -4.65
C ASN A 130 -2.71 -0.92 -3.74
N MET A 131 -3.56 -0.07 -3.18
CA MET A 131 -4.76 -0.47 -2.47
C MET A 131 -5.93 -0.14 -3.39
N CYS A 132 -6.66 -1.14 -3.89
CA CYS A 132 -7.78 -0.96 -4.82
C CYS A 132 -8.88 -1.95 -4.51
N ASP A 133 -10.05 -1.50 -4.05
CA ASP A 133 -11.27 -2.30 -4.21
C ASP A 133 -12.56 -1.46 -4.07
N LYS A 134 -13.72 -2.10 -4.08
CA LYS A 134 -15.07 -1.59 -3.83
C LYS A 134 -15.38 -1.42 -2.34
N TRP A 135 -14.47 -1.85 -1.46
CA TRP A 135 -14.65 -1.89 -0.01
C TRP A 135 -13.45 -1.30 0.72
N THR A 136 -13.54 -1.16 2.04
CA THR A 136 -12.42 -0.69 2.85
C THR A 136 -11.30 -1.75 2.89
N VAL A 137 -10.06 -1.31 2.68
CA VAL A 137 -8.83 -2.10 2.80
C VAL A 137 -7.88 -1.43 3.77
N TYR A 138 -7.13 -2.25 4.51
CA TYR A 138 -6.25 -1.81 5.58
C TYR A 138 -4.81 -2.26 5.34
N ALA A 139 -3.84 -1.45 5.76
CA ALA A 139 -2.46 -1.89 5.92
C ALA A 139 -1.88 -1.34 7.23
N ASP A 140 -1.29 -2.21 8.04
CA ASP A 140 -0.59 -1.85 9.27
C ASP A 140 0.91 -2.06 9.08
N ILE A 141 1.69 -1.02 9.37
CA ILE A 141 3.15 -1.04 9.32
C ILE A 141 3.62 -0.88 10.75
N ASN A 142 4.14 -1.98 11.32
CA ASN A 142 4.45 -2.05 12.74
C ASN A 142 5.88 -1.59 13.04
N ASP A 143 6.20 -1.51 14.32
CA ASP A 143 7.54 -1.12 14.74
C ASP A 143 8.60 -2.12 14.25
N GLY A 144 9.78 -1.61 13.89
CA GLY A 144 10.86 -2.39 13.25
C GLY A 144 10.63 -2.77 11.79
N ALA A 145 9.42 -2.60 11.24
CA ALA A 145 9.13 -2.90 9.84
C ALA A 145 9.75 -1.88 8.88
N VAL A 146 10.06 -2.31 7.65
CA VAL A 146 10.49 -1.42 6.56
C VAL A 146 9.66 -1.69 5.31
N LEU A 147 8.91 -0.67 4.84
CA LEU A 147 8.24 -0.71 3.54
C LEU A 147 8.98 0.23 2.58
N THR A 148 9.47 -0.30 1.46
CA THR A 148 10.06 0.49 0.37
C THR A 148 9.22 0.34 -0.88
N VAL A 149 8.76 1.47 -1.43
CA VAL A 149 7.97 1.54 -2.65
C VAL A 149 8.74 2.36 -3.67
N ASN A 150 9.19 1.71 -4.74
CA ASN A 150 10.16 2.31 -5.66
C ASN A 150 9.53 3.22 -6.71
N ASN A 151 8.23 3.06 -6.97
CA ASN A 151 7.52 3.73 -8.04
C ASN A 151 6.16 4.21 -7.52
N ASP A 152 5.08 3.53 -7.89
CA ASP A 152 3.73 4.00 -7.58
C ASP A 152 3.30 3.64 -6.15
N PHE A 153 2.87 4.63 -5.39
CA PHE A 153 2.24 4.45 -4.08
C PHE A 153 0.84 5.04 -4.08
N PHE A 154 -0.16 4.18 -4.17
CA PHE A 154 -1.55 4.58 -4.38
C PHE A 154 -2.46 4.00 -3.29
N ILE A 155 -3.07 4.89 -2.50
CA ILE A 155 -4.08 4.53 -1.49
C ILE A 155 -5.47 4.81 -2.05
N ASN A 156 -6.12 3.74 -2.47
CA ASN A 156 -7.39 3.70 -3.17
C ASN A 156 -7.37 4.35 -4.56
N GLN A 157 -7.68 3.54 -5.57
CA GLN A 157 -8.00 3.98 -6.93
C GLN A 157 -9.39 3.52 -7.39
N SER A 158 -10.34 3.48 -6.47
CA SER A 158 -11.68 2.96 -6.72
C SER A 158 -12.76 3.83 -6.10
N LYS A 159 -13.88 3.94 -6.81
CA LYS A 159 -15.06 4.68 -6.36
C LYS A 159 -15.73 3.97 -5.19
N ASN A 160 -16.24 4.74 -4.23
CA ASN A 160 -17.01 4.25 -3.07
C ASN A 160 -16.24 3.28 -2.15
N ALA A 161 -14.93 3.42 -2.09
CA ALA A 161 -14.07 2.58 -1.28
C ALA A 161 -13.06 3.40 -0.51
N GLN A 162 -12.32 2.74 0.38
CA GLN A 162 -11.40 3.41 1.27
C GLN A 162 -10.14 2.57 1.43
N GLY A 163 -8.97 3.19 1.28
CA GLY A 163 -7.72 2.61 1.75
C GLY A 163 -7.30 3.29 3.05
N ILE A 164 -6.98 2.52 4.08
CA ILE A 164 -6.49 3.04 5.35
C ILE A 164 -5.14 2.40 5.64
N ILE A 165 -4.10 3.22 5.74
CA ILE A 165 -2.80 2.79 6.22
C ILE A 165 -2.58 3.33 7.63
N THR A 166 -2.12 2.48 8.53
CA THR A 166 -1.67 2.86 9.88
C THR A 166 -0.21 2.48 10.07
N GLN A 167 0.65 3.49 10.15
CA GLN A 167 2.05 3.31 10.52
C GLN A 167 2.19 3.48 12.04
N ASN A 168 2.28 2.34 12.75
CA ASN A 168 2.46 2.28 14.19
C ASN A 168 3.92 2.45 14.62
N GLY A 169 4.87 2.36 13.69
CA GLY A 169 6.31 2.45 13.91
C GLY A 169 7.09 2.26 12.61
N GLY A 170 8.33 1.78 12.68
CA GLY A 170 9.09 1.36 11.50
C GLY A 170 9.42 2.49 10.51
N THR A 171 9.79 2.13 9.29
CA THR A 171 10.17 3.08 8.22
C THR A 171 9.41 2.81 6.93
N VAL A 172 8.86 3.85 6.31
CA VAL A 172 8.25 3.81 4.99
C VAL A 172 9.03 4.72 4.05
N ASN A 173 9.57 4.16 2.97
CA ASN A 173 10.31 4.89 1.94
C ASN A 173 9.51 4.89 0.64
N LEU A 174 9.08 6.08 0.20
CA LEU A 174 8.37 6.30 -1.04
C LEU A 174 9.32 6.98 -2.03
N ASN A 175 9.85 6.21 -2.97
CA ASN A 175 10.86 6.67 -3.91
C ASN A 175 10.28 7.12 -5.26
N GLY A 176 8.97 7.01 -5.44
CA GLY A 176 8.26 7.46 -6.64
C GLY A 176 8.56 8.92 -7.01
N THR A 177 8.41 9.23 -8.29
CA THR A 177 8.71 10.54 -8.89
C THR A 177 7.45 11.18 -9.48
N GLY A 178 7.42 12.51 -9.62
CA GLY A 178 6.26 13.20 -10.21
C GLY A 178 4.94 12.94 -9.45
N ASP A 179 3.93 12.41 -10.14
CA ASP A 179 2.58 12.22 -9.61
C ASP A 179 2.35 10.84 -8.98
N GLN A 180 3.40 10.06 -8.70
CA GLN A 180 3.28 8.65 -8.34
C GLN A 180 2.92 8.39 -6.88
N LEU A 181 2.84 9.44 -6.05
CA LEU A 181 2.48 9.34 -4.64
C LEU A 181 1.09 9.95 -4.44
N ARG A 182 0.06 9.10 -4.30
CA ARG A 182 -1.34 9.55 -4.24
C ARG A 182 -2.13 8.88 -3.12
N LEU A 183 -2.89 9.70 -2.41
CA LEU A 183 -3.93 9.27 -1.50
C LEU A 183 -5.28 9.72 -2.06
N GLY A 184 -6.24 8.80 -2.19
CA GLY A 184 -7.61 9.11 -2.59
C GLY A 184 -7.74 9.51 -4.06
N HIS A 185 -7.61 8.52 -4.94
CA HIS A 185 -7.99 8.63 -6.35
C HIS A 185 -9.40 8.02 -6.53
N TYR A 186 -10.35 8.83 -6.98
CA TYR A 186 -11.78 8.51 -7.14
C TYR A 186 -12.59 8.23 -5.87
N THR A 187 -12.03 8.42 -4.68
CA THR A 187 -12.77 8.34 -3.41
C THR A 187 -13.85 9.41 -3.32
N ASN A 188 -15.01 9.08 -2.78
CA ASN A 188 -16.08 10.05 -2.47
C ASN A 188 -16.02 10.51 -1.01
N THR A 189 -16.78 11.55 -0.67
CA THR A 189 -16.78 12.19 0.66
C THR A 189 -17.06 11.23 1.82
N GLY A 190 -17.89 10.20 1.61
CA GLY A 190 -18.24 9.21 2.63
C GLY A 190 -17.14 8.20 2.92
N TYR A 191 -16.14 8.05 2.04
CA TYR A 191 -15.10 7.02 2.12
C TYR A 191 -13.71 7.61 1.79
N PRO A 192 -13.20 8.58 2.59
CA PRO A 192 -11.91 9.21 2.31
C PRO A 192 -10.75 8.26 2.59
N SER A 193 -9.79 8.12 1.67
CA SER A 193 -8.56 7.37 1.96
C SER A 193 -7.78 8.00 3.10
N GLU A 194 -7.11 7.20 3.94
CA GLU A 194 -6.42 7.70 5.11
C GLU A 194 -5.00 7.12 5.22
N TYR A 195 -4.05 7.98 5.56
CA TYR A 195 -2.73 7.58 6.03
C TYR A 195 -2.53 8.11 7.45
N ASN A 196 -2.29 7.22 8.40
CA ASN A 196 -2.15 7.52 9.82
C ASN A 196 -0.71 7.25 10.27
N LEU A 197 0.10 8.31 10.39
CA LEU A 197 1.43 8.25 10.99
C LEU A 197 1.30 8.44 12.52
N LYS A 198 1.47 7.34 13.26
CA LYS A 198 1.41 7.33 14.73
C LYS A 198 2.80 7.29 15.36
N ALA A 199 3.75 6.58 14.76
CA ALA A 199 5.17 6.62 15.11
C ALA A 199 6.03 6.19 13.91
N GLY A 200 7.35 6.11 14.09
CA GLY A 200 8.28 5.73 13.02
C GLY A 200 8.63 6.88 12.08
N THR A 201 9.08 6.54 10.87
CA THR A 201 9.48 7.51 9.84
C THR A 201 8.78 7.25 8.52
N LEU A 202 8.22 8.29 7.90
CA LEU A 202 7.71 8.30 6.53
C LEU A 202 8.61 9.20 5.68
N ASN A 203 9.24 8.66 4.64
CA ASN A 203 10.11 9.38 3.72
C ASN A 203 9.48 9.44 2.33
N ALA A 204 9.34 10.65 1.79
CA ALA A 204 8.91 10.91 0.41
C ALA A 204 9.61 12.16 -0.14
N SER A 205 10.94 12.11 -0.23
CA SER A 205 11.77 13.26 -0.63
C SER A 205 11.86 13.47 -2.14
N ASN A 206 11.46 12.50 -2.96
CA ASN A 206 11.64 12.55 -4.41
C ASN A 206 10.46 13.22 -5.14
N ALA A 207 9.27 13.21 -4.54
CA ALA A 207 8.04 13.71 -5.14
C ALA A 207 7.11 14.35 -4.10
N VAL A 208 6.20 15.19 -4.58
CA VAL A 208 5.13 15.76 -3.75
C VAL A 208 4.11 14.67 -3.45
N LEU A 209 3.71 14.54 -2.17
CA LEU A 209 2.64 13.64 -1.77
C LEU A 209 1.29 14.29 -2.08
N ASN A 210 0.53 13.71 -3.00
CA ASN A 210 -0.79 14.19 -3.36
C ASN A 210 -1.84 13.60 -2.42
N VAL A 211 -2.32 14.40 -1.48
CA VAL A 211 -3.42 14.08 -0.58
C VAL A 211 -4.70 14.58 -1.24
N ALA A 212 -5.46 13.64 -1.80
CA ALA A 212 -6.66 13.83 -2.61
C ALA A 212 -6.38 14.26 -4.05
N TRP A 213 -6.23 13.25 -4.93
CA TRP A 213 -5.94 13.49 -6.35
C TRP A 213 -7.16 13.98 -7.16
N ASP A 214 -8.29 13.31 -6.99
CA ASP A 214 -9.59 13.68 -7.57
C ASP A 214 -10.74 13.10 -6.74
N GLY A 215 -10.42 12.65 -5.52
CA GLY A 215 -11.35 12.17 -4.52
C GLY A 215 -11.14 12.85 -3.17
N HIS A 216 -11.36 12.14 -2.06
CA HIS A 216 -11.11 12.61 -0.70
C HIS A 216 -10.02 11.79 -0.02
N ALA A 217 -9.12 12.47 0.69
CA ALA A 217 -8.09 11.80 1.47
C ALA A 217 -7.66 12.59 2.71
N LYS A 218 -7.10 11.89 3.69
CA LYS A 218 -6.54 12.47 4.91
C LYS A 218 -5.13 11.96 5.13
N LEU A 219 -4.22 12.88 5.44
CA LEU A 219 -2.94 12.60 6.04
C LEU A 219 -3.00 13.01 7.52
N ASN A 220 -2.92 12.04 8.41
CA ASN A 220 -2.96 12.24 9.85
C ASN A 220 -1.57 11.97 10.43
N ILE A 221 -0.96 12.98 11.03
CA ILE A 221 0.32 12.87 11.74
C ILE A 221 0.07 13.16 13.21
N SER A 222 0.17 12.11 14.02
CA SER A 222 -0.09 12.13 15.46
C SER A 222 1.15 11.80 16.29
N GLY A 223 2.20 11.29 15.65
CA GLY A 223 3.53 11.03 16.21
C GLY A 223 4.52 10.70 15.09
N GLY A 224 5.74 10.28 15.45
CA GLY A 224 6.79 9.94 14.47
C GLY A 224 7.30 11.15 13.67
N THR A 225 7.93 10.88 12.53
CA THR A 225 8.52 11.89 11.64
C THR A 225 8.14 11.65 10.18
N ALA A 226 7.56 12.66 9.52
CA ALA A 226 7.35 12.65 8.08
C ALA A 226 8.35 13.59 7.39
N ASN A 227 9.19 13.05 6.51
CA ASN A 227 10.14 13.78 5.68
C ASN A 227 9.63 13.83 4.24
N LEU A 228 8.96 14.90 3.86
CA LEU A 228 8.28 15.02 2.57
C LEU A 228 8.91 16.13 1.75
N LYS A 229 9.07 15.93 0.43
CA LYS A 229 9.43 17.03 -0.48
C LYS A 229 8.41 18.17 -0.40
N GLY A 230 7.14 17.79 -0.37
CA GLY A 230 6.00 18.65 -0.15
C GLY A 230 4.70 17.85 -0.12
N ILE A 231 3.60 18.55 0.13
CA ILE A 231 2.24 18.01 0.16
C ILE A 231 1.38 18.83 -0.80
N ASN A 232 0.55 18.15 -1.59
CA ASN A 232 -0.53 18.80 -2.31
C ASN A 232 -1.86 18.32 -1.71
N LEU A 233 -2.66 19.23 -1.15
CA LEU A 233 -3.92 18.90 -0.46
C LEU A 233 -5.14 18.92 -1.38
N SER A 234 -4.96 19.25 -2.65
CA SER A 234 -6.03 19.23 -3.63
C SER A 234 -5.39 19.17 -5.00
N VAL A 235 -5.52 18.03 -5.67
CA VAL A 235 -5.33 17.96 -7.13
C VAL A 235 -6.73 17.91 -7.76
N SER A 236 -6.90 18.51 -8.94
CA SER A 236 -8.15 18.45 -9.71
C SER A 236 -9.38 18.81 -8.85
N SER A 237 -10.37 17.91 -8.74
CA SER A 237 -11.58 18.05 -7.92
C SER A 237 -11.46 17.46 -6.51
N GLY A 238 -10.26 17.05 -6.09
CA GLY A 238 -10.05 16.37 -4.83
C GLY A 238 -10.14 17.29 -3.61
N LYS A 239 -10.40 16.72 -2.43
CA LYS A 239 -10.32 17.42 -1.15
C LYS A 239 -9.48 16.64 -0.14
N GLY A 240 -8.30 17.17 0.13
CA GLY A 240 -7.34 16.65 1.09
C GLY A 240 -7.44 17.34 2.44
N PHE A 241 -7.11 16.58 3.48
CA PHE A 241 -7.00 17.06 4.84
C PHE A 241 -5.63 16.71 5.39
N LEU A 242 -4.98 17.66 6.03
CA LEU A 242 -3.77 17.44 6.81
C LEU A 242 -4.06 17.69 8.28
N ASN A 243 -4.02 16.64 9.09
CA ASN A 243 -4.24 16.73 10.53
C ASN A 243 -2.91 16.49 11.25
N LEU A 244 -2.37 17.53 11.88
CA LEU A 244 -1.11 17.48 12.62
C LEU A 244 -1.38 17.58 14.12
N THR A 245 -1.70 16.46 14.75
CA THR A 245 -2.01 16.41 16.19
C THR A 245 -0.82 16.06 17.07
N GLY A 246 0.31 15.66 16.48
CA GLY A 246 1.58 15.39 17.15
C GLY A 246 2.70 15.07 16.14
N GLY A 247 3.86 14.63 16.64
CA GLY A 247 5.00 14.27 15.79
C GLY A 247 5.71 15.45 15.11
N THR A 248 6.49 15.13 14.07
CA THR A 248 7.26 16.10 13.28
C THR A 248 6.96 15.96 11.80
N LEU A 249 6.62 17.06 11.15
CA LEU A 249 6.53 17.18 9.69
C LEU A 249 7.69 18.04 9.19
N ASN A 250 8.61 17.44 8.44
CA ASN A 250 9.69 18.11 7.73
C ASN A 250 9.30 18.26 6.26
N LEU A 251 9.22 19.49 5.79
CA LEU A 251 8.89 19.83 4.41
C LEU A 251 10.14 20.31 3.65
N GLY A 252 10.32 19.76 2.47
CA GLY A 252 11.30 20.20 1.49
C GLY A 252 10.87 21.47 0.76
N ASP A 253 11.50 21.70 -0.40
CA ASP A 253 11.34 22.91 -1.22
C ASP A 253 9.91 23.16 -1.72
N SER A 254 9.09 22.11 -1.83
CA SER A 254 7.76 22.18 -2.41
C SER A 254 6.69 22.54 -1.37
N GLY A 255 7.03 22.49 -0.08
CA GLY A 255 6.15 22.84 1.06
C GLY A 255 4.75 22.29 0.96
N VAL A 256 3.73 23.10 1.24
CA VAL A 256 2.32 22.67 1.14
C VAL A 256 1.61 23.53 0.09
N THR A 257 1.03 22.85 -0.89
CA THR A 257 0.27 23.47 -1.98
C THR A 257 -1.16 22.99 -1.98
N SER A 258 -2.04 23.81 -2.55
CA SER A 258 -3.38 23.43 -2.94
C SER A 258 -3.54 23.84 -4.39
N ILE A 259 -3.68 22.88 -5.30
CA ILE A 259 -4.02 23.22 -6.67
C ILE A 259 -5.53 23.14 -6.80
N VAL A 260 -6.22 24.26 -6.60
CA VAL A 260 -7.62 24.38 -7.01
C VAL A 260 -7.67 24.54 -8.52
N LYS A 261 -7.49 23.45 -9.27
CA LYS A 261 -7.73 23.43 -10.72
C LYS A 261 -9.14 22.95 -10.96
N THR A 262 -10.09 23.86 -11.23
CA THR A 262 -11.38 23.41 -11.75
C THR A 262 -11.91 24.27 -12.90
N SER A 263 -12.23 23.58 -13.99
CA SER A 263 -13.32 23.90 -14.92
C SER A 263 -14.70 23.46 -14.37
N TYR A 264 -14.77 23.07 -13.09
CA TYR A 264 -15.86 22.31 -12.44
C TYR A 264 -16.46 22.99 -11.19
N GLY A 265 -16.29 24.31 -11.03
CA GLY A 265 -16.94 25.09 -9.96
C GLY A 265 -16.17 25.16 -8.64
N THR A 266 -16.79 25.81 -7.64
CA THR A 266 -16.22 26.11 -6.32
C THR A 266 -16.07 24.84 -5.49
N GLN A 267 -14.83 24.39 -5.26
CA GLN A 267 -14.55 23.28 -4.34
C GLN A 267 -14.36 23.82 -2.90
N PRO A 268 -14.71 23.04 -1.86
CA PRO A 268 -14.41 23.43 -0.49
C PRO A 268 -12.89 23.47 -0.30
N ALA A 269 -12.39 24.54 0.34
CA ALA A 269 -10.95 24.70 0.58
C ALA A 269 -10.36 23.46 1.30
N PRO A 270 -9.13 23.05 0.97
CA PRO A 270 -8.41 22.08 1.78
C PRO A 270 -8.22 22.61 3.19
N GLU A 271 -8.06 21.69 4.14
CA GLU A 271 -7.99 22.03 5.56
C GLU A 271 -6.70 21.50 6.18
N ILE A 272 -6.00 22.40 6.89
CA ILE A 272 -4.89 22.04 7.77
C ILE A 272 -5.33 22.27 9.21
N LYS A 273 -5.30 21.21 10.00
CA LYS A 273 -5.53 21.27 11.45
C LYS A 273 -4.20 21.14 12.17
N LEU A 274 -3.84 22.16 12.93
CA LEU A 274 -2.62 22.16 13.75
C LEU A 274 -2.97 21.98 15.22
N GLY A 275 -2.42 20.91 15.79
CA GLY A 275 -2.37 20.65 17.22
C GLY A 275 -0.99 20.92 17.79
N THR A 276 -0.44 19.95 18.52
CA THR A 276 0.87 20.07 19.20
C THR A 276 2.05 19.60 18.33
N ALA A 277 1.84 19.45 17.03
CA ALA A 277 2.89 18.98 16.11
C ALA A 277 3.95 20.05 15.85
N THR A 278 5.16 19.60 15.50
CA THR A 278 6.23 20.48 14.99
C THR A 278 6.26 20.44 13.47
N VAL A 279 6.26 21.62 12.82
CA VAL A 279 6.45 21.75 11.37
C VAL A 279 7.78 22.44 11.12
N ASN A 280 8.71 21.76 10.44
CA ASN A 280 9.98 22.32 9.98
C ASN A 280 9.92 22.50 8.46
N ALA A 281 10.41 23.63 7.96
CA ALA A 281 10.53 23.92 6.53
C ALA A 281 11.95 24.36 6.20
N ALA A 282 12.52 23.86 5.10
CA ALA A 282 13.93 24.07 4.76
C ALA A 282 14.27 25.49 4.25
N ALA A 283 13.29 26.36 3.96
CA ALA A 283 13.50 27.74 3.53
C ALA A 283 12.24 28.62 3.73
N SER A 284 12.37 29.95 3.60
CA SER A 284 11.26 30.90 3.55
C SER A 284 10.21 30.44 2.53
N HIS A 285 9.03 30.07 3.00
CA HIS A 285 7.99 29.47 2.16
C HIS A 285 6.96 30.52 1.75
N THR A 286 6.78 30.69 0.45
CA THR A 286 5.64 31.42 -0.12
C THR A 286 4.48 30.45 -0.30
N TRP A 287 3.45 30.60 0.52
CA TRP A 287 2.17 29.94 0.32
C TRP A 287 1.56 30.48 -0.97
N ALA A 288 1.23 29.62 -1.94
CA ALA A 288 0.71 30.06 -3.24
C ALA A 288 -0.71 30.64 -3.15
N ASP A 289 -1.44 30.30 -2.08
CA ASP A 289 -2.81 30.74 -1.79
C ASP A 289 -2.97 31.04 -0.30
N ASN A 290 -4.03 31.78 0.06
CA ASN A 290 -4.43 31.97 1.44
C ASN A 290 -4.66 30.62 2.11
N LEU A 291 -3.80 30.29 3.08
CA LEU A 291 -3.91 29.05 3.82
C LEU A 291 -4.76 29.26 5.07
N THR A 292 -5.92 28.61 5.11
CA THR A 292 -6.73 28.51 6.32
C THR A 292 -6.11 27.47 7.26
N VAL A 293 -5.52 27.94 8.36
CA VAL A 293 -5.01 27.10 9.44
C VAL A 293 -5.99 27.16 10.59
N THR A 294 -6.54 26.01 10.98
CA THR A 294 -7.34 25.90 12.20
C THR A 294 -6.47 25.33 13.30
N LEU A 295 -6.20 26.14 14.33
CA LEU A 295 -5.53 25.70 15.55
C LEU A 295 -6.50 24.86 16.40
N ASN A 296 -5.97 23.92 17.18
CA ASN A 296 -6.76 23.08 18.10
C ASN A 296 -7.60 23.88 19.13
N SER A 297 -7.28 25.16 19.37
CA SER A 297 -8.13 26.08 20.15
C SER A 297 -9.46 26.43 19.46
N GLY A 298 -9.69 25.96 18.24
CA GLY A 298 -10.77 26.40 17.36
C GLY A 298 -10.49 27.76 16.71
N THR A 299 -9.33 28.35 16.95
CA THR A 299 -8.92 29.62 16.33
C THR A 299 -8.47 29.35 14.90
N THR A 300 -9.17 29.93 13.93
CA THR A 300 -8.74 29.92 12.54
C THR A 300 -7.87 31.15 12.27
N THR A 301 -6.66 30.94 11.78
CA THR A 301 -5.78 31.99 11.26
C THR A 301 -5.58 31.73 9.77
N THR A 302 -5.79 32.76 8.96
CA THR A 302 -5.43 32.71 7.54
C THR A 302 -4.04 33.27 7.39
N PHE A 303 -3.09 32.45 6.91
CA PHE A 303 -1.81 32.99 6.46
C PHE A 303 -2.01 33.51 5.05
N ASN A 304 -1.98 34.84 4.90
CA ASN A 304 -2.00 35.47 3.59
C ASN A 304 -0.64 35.29 2.91
N ALA A 305 -0.64 34.92 1.65
CA ALA A 305 0.56 34.70 0.83
C ALA A 305 1.50 35.93 0.76
N ASP A 306 1.03 37.12 1.10
CA ASP A 306 1.70 38.40 0.83
C ASP A 306 2.43 39.07 2.01
N GLU A 307 2.40 38.53 3.23
CA GLU A 307 3.00 39.23 4.39
C GLU A 307 4.49 38.91 4.64
N GLY A 308 5.13 38.16 3.74
CA GLY A 308 6.53 37.74 3.84
C GLY A 308 7.58 38.61 3.13
N LYS A 309 7.25 39.84 2.70
CA LYS A 309 8.26 40.80 2.22
C LYS A 309 8.68 41.75 3.34
N THR A 310 9.65 41.33 4.15
CA THR A 310 10.53 42.23 4.90
C THR A 310 11.97 41.91 4.59
#